data_AF-A0A963D4G6-F1
#
_entry.id   AF-A0A963D4G6-F1
#
_cell.length_a   1.000
_cell.length_b   1.000
_cell.length_c   1.000
_cell.angle_alpha   90.00
_cell.angle_beta   90.00
_cell.angle_gamma   90.00
#
_symmetry.space_group_name_H-M   'P 1'
#
loop_
_entity.id
_entity.type
_entity.pdbx_description
1 polymer ?
#
loop_
_entity_poly.entity_id
_entity_poly.type
_entity_poly.pdbx_seq_one_letter_code
_entity_poly.pdbx_strand_id
1 'polypeptide(L)'
;SLILPWQVYGLSIAMAALSTVLPVWLVSEAIRRIGAGTVALAGTSGPVITMFLGWMLLEESIGAAQLLGAALVIVGVLVMSRRG
;
A
#
# COMPACT_ATOMS: atom_id res chain seq x y z
N SER A 1 30.29 0.49 -18.95
CA SER A 1 28.96 -0.16 -18.98
C SER A 1 28.76 -0.85 -17.64
N LEU A 2 27.71 -0.51 -16.88
CA LEU A 2 27.40 -1.20 -15.62
C LEU A 2 26.93 -2.63 -15.95
N ILE A 3 27.89 -3.56 -16.04
CA ILE A 3 27.60 -4.99 -16.20
C ILE A 3 27.19 -5.48 -14.82
N LEU A 4 25.89 -5.48 -14.59
CA LEU A 4 25.30 -5.76 -13.30
C LEU A 4 24.92 -7.25 -13.24
N PRO A 5 25.19 -7.97 -12.13
CA PRO A 5 25.00 -9.41 -12.03
C PRO A 5 23.59 -9.86 -12.45
N TRP A 6 23.47 -11.03 -13.07
CA TRP A 6 22.19 -11.57 -13.59
C TRP A 6 21.11 -11.65 -12.50
N GLN A 7 21.50 -11.83 -11.23
CA GLN A 7 20.62 -11.84 -10.07
C GLN A 7 19.80 -10.55 -9.95
N VAL A 8 20.35 -9.41 -10.32
CA VAL A 8 19.63 -8.13 -10.19
C VAL A 8 18.63 -7.93 -11.30
N TYR A 9 18.90 -8.44 -12.52
CA TYR A 9 17.87 -8.49 -13.55
C TYR A 9 16.70 -9.38 -13.11
N GLY A 10 16.98 -10.54 -12.50
CA GLY A 10 15.96 -11.40 -11.90
C GLY A 10 15.16 -10.71 -10.79
N LEU A 11 15.83 -10.06 -9.85
CA LEU A 11 15.18 -9.29 -8.77
C LEU A 11 14.38 -8.10 -9.32
N SER A 12 14.86 -7.42 -10.35
CA SER A 12 14.16 -6.28 -10.95
C SER A 12 12.88 -6.71 -11.64
N ILE A 13 12.90 -7.86 -12.34
CA ILE A 13 11.70 -8.47 -12.92
C ILE A 13 10.72 -8.88 -11.81
N ALA A 14 11.22 -9.50 -10.73
CA ALA A 14 10.38 -9.90 -9.61
C ALA A 14 9.74 -8.68 -8.92
N MET A 15 10.51 -7.61 -8.68
CA MET A 15 10.00 -6.36 -8.12
C MET A 15 8.98 -5.69 -9.04
N ALA A 16 9.24 -5.66 -10.36
CA ALA A 16 8.29 -5.13 -11.33
C ALA A 16 6.98 -5.93 -11.30
N ALA A 17 7.04 -7.25 -11.36
CA ALA A 17 5.86 -8.09 -11.32
C ALA A 17 5.07 -7.93 -10.01
N LEU A 18 5.75 -7.98 -8.85
CA LEU A 18 5.12 -7.92 -7.53
C LEU A 18 4.62 -6.52 -7.16
N SER A 19 5.31 -5.46 -7.57
CA SER A 19 4.95 -4.08 -7.19
C SER A 19 4.06 -3.38 -8.20
N THR A 20 3.90 -3.93 -9.43
CA THR A 20 3.09 -3.28 -10.48
C THR A 20 2.05 -4.21 -11.11
N VAL A 21 2.48 -5.33 -11.72
CA VAL A 21 1.58 -6.20 -12.48
C VAL A 21 0.55 -6.86 -11.58
N LEU A 22 1.01 -7.48 -10.48
CA LEU A 22 0.15 -8.18 -9.55
C LEU A 22 -0.82 -7.21 -8.82
N PRO A 23 -0.39 -6.07 -8.27
CA PRO A 23 -1.30 -5.11 -7.64
C PRO A 23 -2.35 -4.55 -8.62
N VAL A 24 -1.97 -4.21 -9.85
CA VAL A 24 -2.91 -3.68 -10.86
C VAL A 24 -3.97 -4.70 -11.21
N TRP A 25 -3.59 -5.97 -11.37
CA TRP A 25 -4.55 -7.06 -11.63
C TRP A 25 -5.50 -7.27 -10.45
N LEU A 26 -4.98 -7.32 -9.22
CA LEU A 26 -5.77 -7.49 -8.01
C LEU A 26 -6.78 -6.36 -7.82
N VAL A 27 -6.35 -5.11 -8.00
CA VAL A 27 -7.24 -3.94 -7.91
C VAL A 27 -8.30 -3.99 -9.01
N SER A 28 -7.93 -4.30 -10.26
CA SER A 28 -8.89 -4.41 -11.36
C SER A 28 -9.94 -5.49 -11.09
N GLU A 29 -9.53 -6.65 -10.58
CA GLU A 29 -10.44 -7.74 -10.22
C GLU A 29 -11.31 -7.39 -9.00
N ALA A 30 -10.76 -6.70 -7.99
CA ALA A 30 -11.52 -6.20 -6.86
C ALA A 30 -12.61 -5.21 -7.31
N ILE A 31 -12.28 -4.29 -8.22
CA ILE A 31 -13.25 -3.34 -8.78
C ILE A 31 -14.37 -4.09 -9.51
N ARG A 32 -14.05 -5.13 -10.28
CA ARG A 32 -15.07 -5.96 -10.97
C ARG A 32 -15.99 -6.69 -10.00
N ARG A 33 -15.53 -7.05 -8.80
CA ARG A 33 -16.30 -7.83 -7.80
C ARG A 33 -17.13 -6.98 -6.84
N ILE A 34 -16.56 -5.89 -6.31
CA ILE A 34 -17.17 -5.09 -5.23
C ILE A 34 -17.39 -3.60 -5.60
N GLY A 35 -17.04 -3.21 -6.83
CA GLY A 35 -17.25 -1.87 -7.36
C GLY A 35 -16.13 -0.88 -6.99
N ALA A 36 -15.95 0.13 -7.85
CA ALA A 36 -14.86 1.11 -7.72
C ALA A 36 -14.93 1.94 -6.43
N GLY A 37 -16.14 2.31 -5.98
CA GLY A 37 -16.32 3.10 -4.76
C GLY A 37 -15.85 2.37 -3.50
N THR A 38 -16.25 1.10 -3.34
CA THR A 38 -15.83 0.27 -2.21
C THR A 38 -14.32 0.01 -2.21
N VAL A 39 -13.73 -0.26 -3.38
CA VAL A 39 -12.27 -0.44 -3.52
C VAL A 39 -11.52 0.85 -3.18
N ALA A 40 -12.02 2.01 -3.60
CA ALA A 40 -11.42 3.29 -3.26
C ALA A 40 -11.47 3.56 -1.75
N LEU A 41 -12.60 3.28 -1.10
CA LEU A 41 -12.73 3.37 0.36
C LEU A 41 -11.79 2.41 1.08
N ALA A 42 -11.69 1.15 0.63
CA ALA A 42 -10.73 0.19 1.17
C ALA A 42 -9.28 0.70 1.00
N GLY A 43 -8.95 1.32 -0.14
CA GLY A 43 -7.66 1.96 -0.40
C GLY A 43 -7.31 3.07 0.58
N THR A 44 -8.30 3.78 1.14
CA THR A 44 -8.06 4.80 2.18
C THR A 44 -7.52 4.24 3.49
N SER A 45 -7.73 2.94 3.75
CA SER A 45 -7.11 2.23 4.88
C SER A 45 -5.63 1.85 4.63
N GLY A 46 -5.12 2.12 3.43
CA GLY A 46 -3.75 1.83 3.01
C GLY A 46 -2.66 2.31 3.97
N PRO A 47 -2.72 3.51 4.57
CA PRO A 47 -1.67 3.96 5.50
C PRO A 47 -1.65 3.18 6.81
N VAL A 48 -2.81 2.73 7.30
CA VAL A 48 -2.90 1.90 8.52
C VAL A 48 -2.27 0.52 8.24
N ILE A 49 -2.59 -0.07 7.08
CA ILE A 49 -2.01 -1.33 6.63
C ILE A 49 -0.50 -1.19 6.45
N THR A 50 -0.04 -0.10 5.82
CA THR A 50 1.39 0.18 5.62
C THR A 50 2.13 0.33 6.94
N MET A 51 1.54 1.02 7.92
CA MET A 51 2.12 1.18 9.26
C MET A 51 2.23 -0.16 10.00
N PHE A 52 1.20 -1.01 9.89
CA PHE A 52 1.23 -2.36 10.45
C PHE A 52 2.33 -3.22 9.80
N LEU A 53 2.45 -3.16 8.46
CA LEU A 53 3.53 -3.85 7.75
C LEU A 53 4.91 -3.31 8.15
N GLY A 54 5.08 -2.01 8.34
CA GLY A 54 6.35 -1.42 8.80
C GLY A 54 6.76 -1.95 10.18
N TRP A 55 5.82 -2.01 11.12
CA TRP A 55 6.08 -2.60 12.44
C TRP A 55 6.40 -4.11 12.37
N MET A 56 5.67 -4.87 11.55
CA MET A 56 5.80 -6.33 11.48
C MET A 56 6.98 -6.83 10.63
N LEU A 57 7.25 -6.19 9.50
CA LEU A 57 8.25 -6.64 8.51
C LEU A 57 9.57 -5.89 8.62
N LEU A 58 9.55 -4.60 9.00
CA LEU A 58 10.74 -3.77 9.12
C LEU A 58 11.20 -3.62 10.58
N GLU A 59 10.47 -4.20 11.54
CA GLU A 59 10.72 -4.11 12.99
C GLU A 59 10.83 -2.65 13.49
N GLU A 60 10.18 -1.70 12.79
CA GLU A 60 10.23 -0.29 13.16
C GLU A 60 9.46 -0.05 14.47
N SER A 61 10.09 0.62 15.43
CA SER A 61 9.42 1.02 16.67
C SER A 61 8.38 2.09 16.35
N ILE A 62 7.12 1.82 16.70
CA ILE A 62 6.02 2.78 16.52
C ILE A 62 6.26 3.99 17.42
N GLY A 63 6.86 5.03 16.86
CA GLY A 63 7.15 6.28 17.54
C GLY A 63 5.95 7.23 17.56
N ALA A 64 6.03 8.27 18.41
CA ALA A 64 4.99 9.29 18.53
C ALA A 64 4.62 9.97 17.19
N ALA A 65 5.59 10.13 16.29
CA ALA A 65 5.36 10.69 14.96
C ALA A 65 4.49 9.78 14.07
N GLN A 66 4.63 8.46 14.19
CA GLN A 66 3.86 7.50 13.41
C GLN A 66 2.42 7.41 13.93
N LEU A 67 2.23 7.52 15.25
CA LEU A 67 0.91 7.66 15.87
C LEU A 67 0.19 8.95 15.45
N LEU A 68 0.92 10.08 15.38
CA LEU A 68 0.37 11.34 14.85
C LEU A 68 0.00 11.21 13.37
N GLY A 69 0.84 10.55 12.56
CA GLY A 69 0.54 10.23 11.17
C GLY A 69 -0.71 9.36 11.01
N ALA A 70 -0.83 8.30 11.82
CA ALA A 70 -2.00 7.43 11.83
C ALA A 70 -3.27 8.19 12.22
N ALA A 71 -3.22 9.00 13.27
CA ALA A 71 -4.34 9.83 13.71
C ALA A 71 -4.78 10.80 12.59
N LEU A 72 -3.82 11.44 11.91
CA LEU A 72 -4.10 12.35 10.80
C LEU A 72 -4.78 11.63 9.63
N VAL A 73 -4.31 10.43 9.27
CA VAL A 73 -4.94 9.60 8.23
C VAL A 73 -6.36 9.24 8.63
N ILE A 74 -6.56 8.71 9.84
CA ILE A 74 -7.89 8.30 10.33
C ILE A 74 -8.86 9.48 10.28
N VAL A 75 -8.44 10.67 10.73
CA VAL A 75 -9.25 11.89 10.64
C VAL A 75 -9.58 12.23 9.18
N GLY A 76 -8.60 12.17 8.28
CA GLY A 76 -8.82 12.40 6.85
C GLY A 76 -9.84 11.44 6.23
N VAL A 77 -9.74 10.15 6.55
CA VAL A 77 -10.71 9.13 6.10
C VAL A 77 -12.11 9.39 6.67
N LEU A 78 -12.21 9.73 7.95
CA LEU A 78 -13.49 10.06 8.60
C LEU A 78 -14.15 11.28 7.96
N VAL A 79 -13.37 12.32 7.65
CA VAL A 79 -13.87 13.53 6.97
C VAL A 79 -14.35 13.20 5.56
N MET A 80 -13.59 12.41 4.80
CA MET A 80 -13.98 11.98 3.46
C MET A 80 -15.25 11.13 3.48
N SER A 81 -15.34 10.17 4.41
CA SER A 81 -16.51 9.29 4.58
C SER A 81 -17.78 10.04 4.98
N ARG A 82 -17.67 11.23 5.60
CA ARG A 82 -18.83 12.08 5.91
C ARG A 82 -19.24 13.02 4.78
N ARG A 83 -18.44 13.12 3.71
CA ARG A 83 -18.71 13.98 2.54
C ARG A 83 -19.15 13.21 1.29
N GLY A 84 -19.03 11.88 1.28
CA GLY A 84 -19.62 10.99 0.27
C GLY A 84 -20.94 10.40 0.75
#